data_AF-A0A3C0I2D2-F1
#
_entry.id   AF-A0A3C0I2D2-F1
#
_cell.length_a   1.000
_cell.length_b   1.000
_cell.length_c   1.000
_cell.angle_alpha   90.00
_cell.angle_beta   90.00
_cell.angle_gamma   90.00
#
_symmetry.space_group_name_H-M   'P 1'
#
loop_
_entity.id
_entity.type
_entity.pdbx_description
1 polymer ?
#
loop_
_entity_poly.entity_id
_entity_poly.type
_entity_poly.pdbx_seq_one_letter_code
_entity_poly.pdbx_strand_id
1 'polypeptide(L)'
;MARRKPSRVLRKTIYIVTEGTNTEPNYFKGIIQQIEKSAEYSFDVRLVDTDKTDAVGLVNEATFISIKPEYDEVWAVFDKNGYTQHRQAFDKAEQNNIKIAFSSIAFEIWVLLHFERNKTPFGKAQSVIDYLREKKYLVDYDKRANTYIYPKLKHRTELAIENAVWLRREMKVALAQGKIYELNPYTTVDHLVAKILEMHDKVIWENVDESINLGKISVTVHKTPASNNTLDITISIENHHTVTYALNNYNQRFYLANELICSLPFSFDKTILIEPSTKKDIMLNLPYLENAHLRLDFICDKTKMII
;
A
#
# COMPACT_ATOMS: atom_id res chain seq x y z
N MET A 1 35.82 9.52 -29.98
CA MET A 1 34.83 9.80 -28.91
C MET A 1 35.02 8.79 -27.78
N ALA A 2 34.99 9.21 -26.53
CA ALA A 2 35.03 8.28 -25.39
C ALA A 2 33.63 7.73 -25.10
N ARG A 3 33.46 6.40 -25.18
CA ARG A 3 32.21 5.73 -24.81
C ARG A 3 31.99 5.88 -23.29
N ARG A 4 30.99 6.68 -22.88
CA ARG A 4 30.55 6.71 -21.48
C ARG A 4 30.27 5.27 -21.02
N LYS A 5 30.98 4.79 -20.00
CA LYS A 5 30.59 3.55 -19.30
C LYS A 5 29.21 3.79 -18.67
N PRO A 6 28.28 2.83 -18.73
CA PRO A 6 27.05 2.95 -17.95
C PRO A 6 27.43 3.02 -16.47
N SER A 7 27.00 4.07 -15.79
CA SER A 7 27.07 4.14 -14.34
C SER A 7 26.14 3.07 -13.77
N ARG A 8 26.71 1.97 -13.26
CA ARG A 8 25.95 0.99 -12.49
C ARG A 8 25.32 1.73 -11.32
N VAL A 9 24.00 1.92 -11.36
CA VAL A 9 23.24 2.40 -10.20
C VAL A 9 23.52 1.39 -9.09
N LEU A 10 24.00 1.89 -7.95
CA LEU A 10 24.17 1.06 -6.76
C LEU A 10 22.77 0.66 -6.33
N ARG A 11 22.44 -0.62 -6.47
CA ARG A 11 21.17 -1.15 -5.98
C ARG A 11 21.16 -1.06 -4.46
N LYS A 12 20.05 -0.60 -3.89
CA LYS A 12 19.86 -0.58 -2.44
C LYS A 12 19.54 -1.98 -1.95
N THR A 13 20.15 -2.41 -0.85
CA THR A 13 19.96 -3.77 -0.33
C THR A 13 18.94 -3.77 0.81
N ILE A 14 17.82 -4.47 0.63
CA ILE A 14 16.81 -4.74 1.67
C ILE A 14 16.97 -6.17 2.17
N TYR A 15 17.16 -6.33 3.48
CA TYR A 15 17.06 -7.64 4.14
C TYR A 15 15.71 -7.82 4.81
N ILE A 16 15.12 -9.02 4.67
CA ILE A 16 13.82 -9.37 5.21
C ILE A 16 13.97 -10.58 6.13
N VAL A 17 13.62 -10.43 7.41
CA VAL A 17 13.57 -11.51 8.39
C VAL A 17 12.10 -11.85 8.63
N THR A 18 11.66 -13.02 8.19
CA THR A 18 10.26 -13.48 8.26
C THR A 18 10.06 -14.50 9.37
N GLU A 19 8.93 -14.43 10.06
CA GLU A 19 8.45 -15.51 10.90
C GLU A 19 8.21 -16.81 10.09
N GLY A 20 8.75 -17.92 10.57
CA GLY A 20 8.44 -19.26 10.06
C GLY A 20 8.91 -19.57 8.63
N THR A 21 8.33 -20.63 8.06
CA THR A 21 8.76 -21.26 6.79
C THR A 21 7.69 -21.30 5.69
N ASN A 22 6.52 -20.68 5.93
CA ASN A 22 5.28 -20.95 5.20
C ASN A 22 4.81 -19.78 4.31
N THR A 23 3.74 -19.08 4.66
CA THR A 23 3.09 -18.10 3.78
C THR A 23 4.02 -16.92 3.48
N GLU A 24 4.66 -16.42 4.53
CA GLU A 24 5.40 -15.16 4.59
C GLU A 24 6.69 -15.26 3.76
N PRO A 25 7.57 -16.28 3.96
CA PRO A 25 8.74 -16.45 3.11
C PRO A 25 8.37 -16.77 1.66
N ASN A 26 7.32 -17.58 1.40
CA ASN A 26 6.93 -17.94 0.04
C ASN A 26 6.33 -16.77 -0.74
N TYR A 27 5.60 -15.87 -0.07
CA TYR A 27 5.12 -14.62 -0.67
C TYR A 27 6.30 -13.72 -1.09
N PHE A 28 7.26 -13.48 -0.18
CA PHE A 28 8.43 -12.65 -0.50
C PHE A 28 9.40 -13.32 -1.48
N LYS A 29 9.59 -14.65 -1.46
CA LYS A 29 10.34 -15.40 -2.49
C LYS A 29 9.75 -15.18 -3.88
N GLY A 30 8.42 -15.15 -4.01
CA GLY A 30 7.74 -14.83 -5.28
C GLY A 30 7.96 -13.40 -5.76
N ILE A 31 8.06 -12.42 -4.85
CA ILE A 31 8.41 -11.03 -5.17
C ILE A 31 9.88 -10.92 -5.61
N ILE A 32 10.80 -11.54 -4.87
CA ILE A 32 12.25 -11.55 -5.18
C ILE A 32 12.47 -12.13 -6.59
N GLN A 33 11.88 -13.30 -6.88
CA GLN A 33 11.91 -13.93 -8.20
C GLN A 33 11.25 -13.12 -9.32
N GLN A 34 10.48 -12.07 -9.01
CA GLN A 34 9.99 -11.10 -9.99
C GLN A 34 11.02 -9.99 -10.22
N ILE A 35 11.54 -9.37 -9.15
CA ILE A 35 12.43 -8.22 -9.29
C ILE A 35 13.80 -8.62 -9.87
N GLU A 36 14.30 -9.81 -9.55
CA GLU A 36 15.53 -10.38 -10.14
C GLU A 36 15.45 -10.51 -11.67
N LYS A 37 14.23 -10.67 -12.21
CA LYS A 37 13.98 -10.85 -13.65
C LYS A 37 13.77 -9.53 -14.41
N SER A 38 13.74 -8.38 -13.73
CA SER A 38 13.72 -7.06 -14.39
C SER A 38 14.94 -6.21 -14.01
N ALA A 39 15.45 -5.49 -15.02
CA ALA A 39 16.48 -4.47 -14.82
C ALA A 39 15.92 -3.14 -14.30
N GLU A 40 14.59 -2.99 -14.27
CA GLU A 40 13.89 -1.75 -13.87
C GLU A 40 14.02 -1.48 -12.36
N TYR A 41 14.01 -2.54 -11.54
CA TYR A 41 14.10 -2.41 -10.09
C TYR A 41 15.53 -2.07 -9.63
N SER A 42 15.62 -1.08 -8.75
CA SER A 42 16.83 -0.57 -8.10
C SER A 42 17.11 -1.22 -6.74
N PHE A 43 16.25 -2.10 -6.24
CA PHE A 43 16.51 -2.87 -5.03
C PHE A 43 17.16 -4.24 -5.31
N ASP A 44 18.08 -4.65 -4.44
CA ASP A 44 18.47 -6.04 -4.19
C ASP A 44 17.76 -6.47 -2.89
N VAL A 45 17.07 -7.61 -2.89
CA VAL A 45 16.18 -8.00 -1.78
C VAL A 45 16.44 -9.45 -1.40
N ARG A 46 16.83 -9.66 -0.13
CA ARG A 46 17.24 -10.98 0.36
C ARG A 46 16.42 -11.35 1.60
N LEU A 47 15.86 -12.56 1.59
CA LEU A 47 15.30 -13.17 2.78
C LEU A 47 16.41 -13.78 3.63
N VAL A 48 16.21 -13.79 4.95
CA VAL A 48 17.10 -14.46 5.90
C VAL A 48 16.39 -15.64 6.52
N ASP A 49 16.97 -16.83 6.36
CA ASP A 49 16.51 -18.02 7.05
C ASP A 49 16.82 -17.89 8.55
N THR A 50 15.82 -18.13 9.39
CA THR A 50 15.91 -17.99 10.85
C THR A 50 15.09 -19.06 11.56
N ASP A 51 15.53 -19.46 12.75
CA ASP A 51 14.83 -20.33 13.69
C ASP A 51 13.83 -19.56 14.58
N LYS A 52 13.83 -18.22 14.52
CA LYS A 52 13.03 -17.37 15.42
C LYS A 52 11.55 -17.35 14.99
N THR A 53 10.67 -17.69 15.92
CA THR A 53 9.21 -17.73 15.74
C THR A 53 8.49 -16.71 16.63
N ASP A 54 9.19 -15.66 17.05
CA ASP A 54 8.66 -14.65 17.97
C ASP A 54 9.11 -13.25 17.54
N ALA A 55 8.24 -12.25 17.72
CA ALA A 55 8.47 -10.89 17.26
C ALA A 55 9.75 -10.24 17.84
N VAL A 56 10.14 -10.59 19.07
CA VAL A 56 11.36 -10.04 19.70
C VAL A 56 12.60 -10.75 19.18
N GLY A 57 12.55 -12.08 19.01
CA GLY A 57 13.59 -12.86 18.35
C GLY A 57 13.88 -12.38 16.93
N LEU A 58 12.83 -12.16 16.13
CA LEU A 58 12.94 -11.64 14.75
C LEU A 58 13.54 -10.23 14.69
N VAL A 59 13.18 -9.35 15.62
CA VAL A 59 13.77 -7.99 15.71
C VAL A 59 15.22 -8.04 16.24
N ASN A 60 15.56 -8.95 17.16
CA ASN A 60 16.95 -9.16 17.59
C ASN A 60 17.82 -9.65 16.41
N GLU A 61 17.31 -10.61 15.63
CA GLU A 61 18.00 -11.15 14.45
C GLU A 61 18.21 -10.05 13.40
N ALA A 62 17.15 -9.29 13.08
CA ALA A 62 17.23 -8.12 12.21
C ALA A 62 18.24 -7.06 12.70
N THR A 63 18.40 -6.91 14.02
CA THR A 63 19.40 -6.01 14.64
C THR A 63 20.83 -6.56 14.53
N PHE A 64 21.03 -7.87 14.64
CA PHE A 64 22.34 -8.48 14.37
C PHE A 64 22.74 -8.36 12.89
N ILE A 65 21.75 -8.48 12.00
CA ILE A 65 21.91 -8.31 10.55
C ILE A 65 22.28 -6.86 10.20
N SER A 66 21.61 -5.85 10.76
CA SER A 66 21.83 -4.43 10.41
C SER A 66 23.22 -3.87 10.76
N ILE A 67 24.02 -4.61 11.54
CA ILE A 67 25.43 -4.27 11.83
C ILE A 67 26.33 -4.45 10.59
N LYS A 68 25.95 -5.31 9.63
CA LYS A 68 26.79 -5.60 8.46
C LYS A 68 26.73 -4.47 7.42
N PRO A 69 27.87 -4.03 6.86
CA PRO A 69 27.95 -2.84 6.00
C PRO A 69 27.42 -3.02 4.57
N GLU A 70 26.78 -4.16 4.26
CA GLU A 70 26.23 -4.48 2.93
C GLU A 70 24.75 -4.09 2.74
N TYR A 71 24.09 -3.57 3.79
CA TYR A 71 22.63 -3.37 3.82
C TYR A 71 22.22 -1.89 3.97
N ASP A 72 21.24 -1.43 3.19
CA ASP A 72 20.61 -0.11 3.34
C ASP A 72 19.44 -0.16 4.34
N GLU A 73 18.66 -1.25 4.34
CA GLU A 73 17.49 -1.43 5.19
C GLU A 73 17.32 -2.88 5.65
N VAL A 74 16.83 -3.07 6.87
CA VAL A 74 16.43 -4.38 7.40
C VAL A 74 15.00 -4.31 7.93
N TRP A 75 14.20 -5.29 7.55
CA TRP A 75 12.78 -5.42 7.88
C TRP A 75 12.50 -6.73 8.63
N ALA A 76 11.79 -6.63 9.75
CA ALA A 76 11.17 -7.77 10.41
C ALA A 76 9.71 -7.92 9.92
N VAL A 77 9.30 -9.15 9.60
CA VAL A 77 7.94 -9.51 9.20
C VAL A 77 7.41 -10.56 10.17
N PHE A 78 6.32 -10.25 10.84
CA PHE A 78 5.63 -11.14 11.78
C PHE A 78 4.16 -10.78 11.88
N ASP A 79 3.34 -11.74 12.32
CA ASP A 79 1.95 -11.45 12.66
C ASP A 79 1.76 -11.38 14.19
N LYS A 80 0.51 -11.24 14.65
CA LYS A 80 0.22 -11.06 16.09
C LYS A 80 0.34 -12.35 16.92
N ASN A 81 0.50 -13.53 16.33
CA ASN A 81 0.16 -14.78 17.02
C ASN A 81 0.98 -15.08 18.29
N GLY A 82 0.32 -15.76 19.24
CA GLY A 82 0.89 -16.18 20.51
C GLY A 82 0.94 -15.11 21.62
N TYR A 83 1.65 -15.43 22.70
CA TYR A 83 1.94 -14.52 23.83
C TYR A 83 3.21 -13.70 23.57
N THR A 84 3.33 -13.16 22.37
CA THR A 84 4.49 -12.43 21.87
C THR A 84 4.57 -11.03 22.47
N GLN A 85 5.76 -10.60 22.90
CA GLN A 85 5.99 -9.29 23.52
C GLN A 85 6.03 -8.16 22.48
N HIS A 86 4.94 -7.97 21.73
CA HIS A 86 4.86 -7.02 20.61
C HIS A 86 5.31 -5.61 20.96
N ARG A 87 4.93 -5.09 22.13
CA ARG A 87 5.42 -3.79 22.62
C ARG A 87 6.95 -3.74 22.62
N GLN A 88 7.61 -4.74 23.22
CA GLN A 88 9.07 -4.82 23.26
C GLN A 88 9.69 -4.99 21.86
N ALA A 89 9.03 -5.72 20.95
CA ALA A 89 9.49 -5.87 19.57
C ALA A 89 9.45 -4.54 18.80
N PHE A 90 8.35 -3.79 18.91
CA PHE A 90 8.22 -2.46 18.31
C PHE A 90 9.17 -1.44 18.94
N ASP A 91 9.25 -1.38 20.29
CA ASP A 91 10.18 -0.51 21.02
C ASP A 91 11.64 -0.77 20.60
N LYS A 92 12.05 -2.04 20.49
CA LYS A 92 13.40 -2.44 20.03
C LYS A 92 13.63 -2.10 18.57
N ALA A 93 12.65 -2.30 17.69
CA ALA A 93 12.80 -2.04 16.26
C ALA A 93 13.04 -0.55 16.00
N GLU A 94 12.31 0.32 16.69
CA GLU A 94 12.53 1.78 16.66
C GLU A 94 13.95 2.13 17.14
N GLN A 95 14.37 1.62 18.30
CA GLN A 95 15.71 1.84 18.86
C GLN A 95 16.86 1.40 17.95
N ASN A 96 16.66 0.36 17.13
CA ASN A 96 17.69 -0.23 16.26
C ASN A 96 17.45 0.09 14.76
N ASN A 97 16.58 1.06 14.45
CA ASN A 97 16.21 1.48 13.10
C ASN A 97 15.58 0.37 12.20
N ILE A 98 15.26 -0.79 12.76
CA ILE A 98 14.60 -1.90 12.06
C ILE A 98 13.18 -1.51 11.66
N LYS A 99 12.76 -1.90 10.46
CA LYS A 99 11.39 -1.64 9.96
C LYS A 99 10.49 -2.84 10.21
N ILE A 100 9.20 -2.61 10.42
CA ILE A 100 8.22 -3.67 10.70
C ILE A 100 7.14 -3.73 9.62
N ALA A 101 6.99 -4.90 9.01
CA ALA A 101 5.84 -5.29 8.20
C ALA A 101 4.95 -6.22 9.03
N PHE A 102 3.96 -5.64 9.72
CA PHE A 102 3.10 -6.33 10.68
C PHE A 102 1.77 -6.73 10.04
N SER A 103 1.17 -7.83 10.52
CA SER A 103 -0.22 -8.17 10.26
C SER A 103 -0.95 -8.58 11.55
N SER A 104 -2.12 -8.01 11.82
CA SER A 104 -2.95 -8.48 12.94
C SER A 104 -3.38 -9.93 12.70
N ILE A 105 -3.25 -10.79 13.72
CA ILE A 105 -3.78 -12.17 13.80
C ILE A 105 -3.14 -13.19 12.83
N ALA A 106 -2.85 -12.80 11.59
CA ALA A 106 -2.37 -13.66 10.51
C ALA A 106 -1.82 -12.83 9.34
N PHE A 107 -0.78 -13.32 8.65
CA PHE A 107 -0.42 -12.78 7.33
C PHE A 107 -1.55 -12.92 6.29
N GLU A 108 -2.47 -13.86 6.46
CA GLU A 108 -3.63 -14.03 5.57
C GLU A 108 -4.55 -12.81 5.48
N ILE A 109 -4.51 -11.85 6.42
CA ILE A 109 -5.23 -10.58 6.25
C ILE A 109 -4.67 -9.80 5.05
N TRP A 110 -3.34 -9.74 4.89
CA TRP A 110 -2.71 -9.15 3.71
C TRP A 110 -3.04 -9.92 2.42
N VAL A 111 -3.18 -11.24 2.49
CA VAL A 111 -3.67 -12.06 1.36
C VAL A 111 -5.12 -11.70 1.00
N LEU A 112 -6.01 -11.53 1.98
CA LEU A 112 -7.41 -11.15 1.76
C LEU A 112 -7.58 -9.77 1.11
N LEU A 113 -6.73 -8.79 1.46
CA LEU A 113 -6.77 -7.45 0.86
C LEU A 113 -6.44 -7.43 -0.64
N HIS A 114 -5.82 -8.47 -1.20
CA HIS A 114 -5.69 -8.63 -2.65
C HIS A 114 -7.03 -8.92 -3.36
N PHE A 115 -8.11 -9.23 -2.64
CA PHE A 115 -9.41 -9.58 -3.22
C PHE A 115 -10.50 -8.56 -2.92
N GLU A 116 -10.53 -7.99 -1.71
CA GLU A 116 -11.59 -7.08 -1.27
C GLU A 116 -11.13 -6.13 -0.15
N ARG A 117 -11.90 -5.04 0.03
CA ARG A 117 -11.85 -4.20 1.24
C ARG A 117 -12.50 -4.94 2.40
N ASN A 118 -11.69 -5.44 3.33
CA ASN A 118 -12.21 -6.15 4.50
C ASN A 118 -11.73 -5.51 5.81
N LYS A 119 -12.68 -5.14 6.68
CA LYS A 119 -12.44 -4.62 8.04
C LYS A 119 -13.04 -5.51 9.15
N THR A 120 -13.32 -6.78 8.84
CA THR A 120 -13.82 -7.77 9.79
C THR A 120 -12.71 -8.18 10.76
N PRO A 121 -12.90 -8.08 12.09
CA PRO A 121 -11.94 -8.62 13.05
C PRO A 121 -12.03 -10.16 13.08
N PHE A 122 -10.92 -10.83 12.80
CA PHE A 122 -10.84 -12.29 12.85
C PHE A 122 -10.22 -12.75 14.18
N GLY A 123 -10.72 -13.86 14.75
CA GLY A 123 -10.21 -14.37 16.04
C GLY A 123 -8.93 -15.21 15.94
N LYS A 124 -8.63 -15.77 14.77
CA LYS A 124 -7.49 -16.66 14.50
C LYS A 124 -7.20 -16.73 13.00
N ALA A 125 -5.97 -17.09 12.61
CA ALA A 125 -5.56 -17.24 11.21
C ALA A 125 -6.47 -18.16 10.39
N GLN A 126 -6.91 -19.28 10.98
CA GLN A 126 -7.79 -20.24 10.31
C GLN A 126 -9.10 -19.59 9.82
N SER A 127 -9.68 -18.64 10.57
CA SER A 127 -10.92 -17.98 10.16
C SER A 127 -10.75 -17.06 8.95
N VAL A 128 -9.53 -16.57 8.69
CA VAL A 128 -9.21 -15.82 7.44
C VAL A 128 -9.05 -16.79 6.27
N ILE A 129 -8.44 -17.97 6.51
CA ILE A 129 -8.31 -19.05 5.54
C ILE A 129 -9.69 -19.57 5.11
N ASP A 130 -10.58 -19.81 6.06
CA ASP A 130 -11.92 -20.32 5.79
C ASP A 130 -12.73 -19.29 4.98
N TYR A 131 -12.64 -18.00 5.32
CA TYR A 131 -13.24 -16.91 4.55
C TYR A 131 -12.72 -16.83 3.09
N LEU A 132 -11.40 -16.96 2.89
CA LEU A 132 -10.76 -17.00 1.57
C LEU A 132 -11.24 -18.17 0.70
N ARG A 133 -11.59 -19.31 1.32
CA ARG A 133 -12.14 -20.50 0.67
C ARG A 133 -13.63 -20.34 0.37
N GLU A 134 -14.43 -19.86 1.33
CA GLU A 134 -15.87 -19.59 1.19
C GLU A 134 -16.16 -18.59 0.08
N LYS A 135 -15.39 -17.49 0.01
CA LYS A 135 -15.44 -16.51 -1.09
C LYS A 135 -14.91 -17.02 -2.43
N LYS A 136 -14.37 -18.26 -2.48
CA LYS A 136 -13.71 -18.88 -3.63
C LYS A 136 -12.53 -18.07 -4.19
N TYR A 137 -11.93 -17.22 -3.37
CA TYR A 137 -10.76 -16.41 -3.71
C TYR A 137 -9.50 -17.27 -3.83
N LEU A 138 -9.32 -18.21 -2.90
CA LEU A 138 -8.27 -19.23 -2.95
C LEU A 138 -8.82 -20.56 -2.37
N VAL A 139 -9.56 -21.32 -3.19
CA VAL A 139 -10.21 -22.59 -2.78
C VAL A 139 -9.17 -23.58 -2.23
N ASP A 140 -8.07 -23.79 -2.96
CA ASP A 140 -6.99 -24.71 -2.59
C ASP A 140 -5.91 -24.04 -1.71
N TYR A 141 -6.30 -23.08 -0.87
CA TYR A 141 -5.35 -22.44 0.04
C TYR A 141 -4.99 -23.35 1.22
N ASP A 142 -3.69 -23.53 1.39
CA ASP A 142 -3.04 -24.18 2.52
C ASP A 142 -1.66 -23.54 2.74
N LYS A 143 -1.34 -23.20 3.99
CA LYS A 143 -0.11 -22.48 4.36
C LYS A 143 1.18 -23.23 3.97
N ARG A 144 1.18 -24.57 4.05
CA ARG A 144 2.37 -25.41 3.87
C ARG A 144 2.60 -25.78 2.41
N ALA A 145 1.52 -25.93 1.63
CA ALA A 145 1.58 -26.33 0.22
C ALA A 145 1.71 -25.17 -0.78
N ASN A 146 1.28 -23.93 -0.44
CA ASN A 146 1.23 -22.82 -1.40
C ASN A 146 2.56 -22.06 -1.55
N THR A 147 3.61 -22.75 -1.99
CA THR A 147 4.92 -22.16 -2.34
C THR A 147 4.85 -21.09 -3.43
N TYR A 148 3.82 -21.11 -4.28
CA TYR A 148 3.58 -20.15 -5.36
C TYR A 148 2.45 -19.16 -5.05
N ILE A 149 2.32 -18.69 -3.81
CA ILE A 149 1.23 -17.78 -3.40
C ILE A 149 1.30 -16.41 -4.10
N TYR A 150 2.45 -15.72 -4.10
CA TYR A 150 2.54 -14.38 -4.73
C TYR A 150 2.25 -14.38 -6.24
N PRO A 151 2.74 -15.34 -7.07
CA PRO A 151 2.36 -15.43 -8.48
C PRO A 151 0.85 -15.46 -8.76
N LYS A 152 0.04 -16.08 -7.88
CA LYS A 152 -1.43 -16.07 -7.98
C LYS A 152 -2.02 -14.67 -7.71
N LEU A 153 -1.37 -13.90 -6.85
CA LEU A 153 -1.84 -12.62 -6.31
C LEU A 153 -1.29 -11.37 -7.03
N LYS A 154 -0.15 -11.49 -7.73
CA LYS A 154 0.59 -10.40 -8.39
C LYS A 154 -0.28 -9.38 -9.12
N HIS A 155 -1.26 -9.86 -9.90
CA HIS A 155 -2.15 -9.02 -10.72
C HIS A 155 -3.11 -8.14 -9.90
N ARG A 156 -3.10 -8.27 -8.56
CA ARG A 156 -3.92 -7.50 -7.62
C ARG A 156 -3.08 -6.81 -6.54
N THR A 157 -1.75 -6.75 -6.67
CA THR A 157 -0.90 -6.16 -5.63
C THR A 157 -1.11 -4.64 -5.48
N GLU A 158 -1.48 -3.92 -6.55
CA GLU A 158 -1.90 -2.51 -6.44
C GLU A 158 -3.17 -2.37 -5.59
N LEU A 159 -4.22 -3.14 -5.92
CA LEU A 159 -5.46 -3.21 -5.14
C LEU A 159 -5.21 -3.59 -3.68
N ALA A 160 -4.25 -4.48 -3.40
CA ALA A 160 -3.88 -4.84 -2.03
C ALA A 160 -3.30 -3.65 -1.25
N ILE A 161 -2.42 -2.86 -1.89
CA ILE A 161 -1.87 -1.62 -1.30
C ILE A 161 -2.99 -0.60 -1.05
N GLU A 162 -3.90 -0.40 -2.01
CA GLU A 162 -5.08 0.47 -1.86
C GLU A 162 -5.96 0.04 -0.68
N ASN A 163 -6.26 -1.26 -0.60
CA ASN A 163 -7.11 -1.83 0.45
C ASN A 163 -6.42 -1.82 1.82
N ALA A 164 -5.09 -1.89 1.90
CA ALA A 164 -4.33 -1.72 3.14
C ALA A 164 -4.30 -0.24 3.61
N VAL A 165 -4.15 0.73 2.69
CA VAL A 165 -4.29 2.16 3.02
C VAL A 165 -5.70 2.47 3.50
N TRP A 166 -6.72 2.01 2.79
CA TRP A 166 -8.12 2.12 3.21
C TRP A 166 -8.32 1.51 4.61
N LEU A 167 -7.81 0.29 4.87
CA LEU A 167 -7.95 -0.35 6.18
C LEU A 167 -7.29 0.47 7.30
N ARG A 168 -6.06 0.97 7.10
CA ARG A 168 -5.41 1.83 8.11
C ARG A 168 -6.18 3.13 8.35
N ARG A 169 -6.79 3.68 7.30
CA ARG A 169 -7.65 4.87 7.38
C ARG A 169 -8.94 4.57 8.16
N GLU A 170 -9.60 3.44 7.94
CA GLU A 170 -10.75 3.01 8.74
C GLU A 170 -10.38 2.83 10.22
N MET A 171 -9.15 2.37 10.49
CA MET A 171 -8.63 2.18 11.85
C MET A 171 -8.02 3.46 12.48
N LYS A 172 -8.05 4.62 11.81
CA LYS A 172 -7.42 5.88 12.26
C LYS A 172 -7.84 6.30 13.68
N VAL A 173 -9.12 6.15 14.02
CA VAL A 173 -9.65 6.48 15.36
C VAL A 173 -9.18 5.49 16.42
N ALA A 174 -9.18 4.19 16.12
CA ALA A 174 -8.70 3.15 17.04
C ALA A 174 -7.18 3.24 17.25
N LEU A 175 -6.42 3.56 16.19
CA LEU A 175 -4.98 3.79 16.25
C LEU A 175 -4.62 5.01 17.12
N ALA A 176 -5.44 6.08 17.10
CA ALA A 176 -5.25 7.24 17.96
C ALA A 176 -5.50 6.94 19.46
N GLN A 177 -6.17 5.83 19.78
CA GLN A 177 -6.52 5.41 21.14
C GLN A 177 -5.68 4.24 21.68
N GLY A 178 -4.84 3.61 20.84
CA GLY A 178 -4.08 2.41 21.18
C GLY A 178 -2.77 2.29 20.41
N LYS A 179 -2.33 1.06 20.13
CA LYS A 179 -1.08 0.74 19.40
C LYS A 179 -1.33 -0.19 18.23
N ILE A 180 -0.46 -0.13 17.22
CA ILE A 180 -0.56 -0.93 15.97
C ILE A 180 -0.77 -2.42 16.26
N TYR A 181 -0.01 -2.97 17.21
CA TYR A 181 -0.10 -4.39 17.60
C TYR A 181 -1.34 -4.74 18.44
N GLU A 182 -2.12 -3.76 18.91
CA GLU A 182 -3.40 -4.00 19.62
C GLU A 182 -4.56 -4.18 18.64
N LEU A 183 -4.53 -3.48 17.50
CA LEU A 183 -5.61 -3.42 16.50
C LEU A 183 -5.92 -4.78 15.83
N ASN A 184 -7.16 -4.92 15.36
CA ASN A 184 -7.63 -6.07 14.57
C ASN A 184 -8.88 -5.66 13.75
N PRO A 185 -8.88 -5.77 12.41
CA PRO A 185 -7.75 -6.10 11.53
C PRO A 185 -6.85 -4.88 11.27
N TYR A 186 -5.56 -5.10 11.01
CA TYR A 186 -4.61 -4.06 10.63
C TYR A 186 -3.40 -4.68 9.90
N THR A 187 -2.75 -3.93 9.00
CA THR A 187 -1.48 -4.36 8.40
C THR A 187 -0.58 -3.19 7.95
N THR A 188 0.72 -3.45 7.91
CA THR A 188 1.75 -2.60 7.27
C THR A 188 2.61 -3.37 6.26
N VAL A 189 2.19 -4.57 5.83
CA VAL A 189 2.96 -5.40 4.88
C VAL A 189 3.09 -4.73 3.51
N ASP A 190 2.06 -3.98 3.10
CA ASP A 190 2.07 -3.13 1.91
C ASP A 190 3.20 -2.09 1.91
N HIS A 191 3.63 -1.56 3.05
CA HIS A 191 4.74 -0.61 3.11
C HIS A 191 6.06 -1.25 2.62
N LEU A 192 6.25 -2.55 2.89
CA LEU A 192 7.40 -3.31 2.39
C LEU A 192 7.19 -3.72 0.93
N VAL A 193 6.00 -4.18 0.56
CA VAL A 193 5.70 -4.62 -0.82
C VAL A 193 5.77 -3.47 -1.82
N ALA A 194 5.15 -2.32 -1.51
CA ALA A 194 5.19 -1.12 -2.34
C ALA A 194 6.62 -0.52 -2.43
N LYS A 195 7.45 -0.73 -1.40
CA LYS A 195 8.87 -0.39 -1.46
C LYS A 195 9.61 -1.29 -2.45
N ILE A 196 9.56 -2.61 -2.26
CA ILE A 196 10.29 -3.58 -3.08
C ILE A 196 9.89 -3.48 -4.56
N LEU A 197 8.60 -3.35 -4.84
CA LEU A 197 8.05 -3.28 -6.19
C LEU A 197 8.13 -1.88 -6.81
N GLU A 198 8.79 -0.92 -6.16
CA GLU A 198 8.91 0.48 -6.59
C GLU A 198 7.59 1.15 -6.98
N MET A 199 6.50 0.68 -6.38
CA MET A 199 5.15 1.27 -6.44
C MET A 199 5.10 2.48 -5.51
N HIS A 200 6.07 3.39 -5.68
CA HIS A 200 6.31 4.58 -4.86
C HIS A 200 5.31 5.72 -5.15
N ASP A 201 4.12 5.39 -5.64
CA ASP A 201 2.97 6.25 -5.54
C ASP A 201 2.46 6.15 -4.11
N LYS A 202 2.63 7.22 -3.32
CA LYS A 202 1.96 7.30 -2.01
C LYS A 202 0.44 7.21 -2.23
N VAL A 203 -0.19 6.13 -1.77
CA VAL A 203 -1.65 5.99 -1.83
C VAL A 203 -2.27 6.68 -0.61
N ILE A 204 -3.30 7.52 -0.80
CA ILE A 204 -3.89 8.40 0.25
C ILE A 204 -5.43 8.39 0.18
N TRP A 205 -6.10 8.48 1.36
CA TRP A 205 -7.55 8.48 1.72
C TRP A 205 -7.62 8.93 3.19
N GLU A 206 -8.56 9.64 3.84
CA GLU A 206 -9.43 10.83 3.59
C GLU A 206 -10.63 10.79 2.60
N ASN A 207 -11.72 11.53 2.93
CA ASN A 207 -13.07 11.55 2.30
C ASN A 207 -13.30 12.62 1.21
N VAL A 208 -14.46 12.54 0.54
CA VAL A 208 -15.23 13.71 0.02
C VAL A 208 -15.36 14.80 1.11
N ASP A 209 -15.27 16.07 0.70
CA ASP A 209 -15.23 17.29 1.52
C ASP A 209 -14.01 17.42 2.48
N GLU A 210 -13.15 16.39 2.58
CA GLU A 210 -11.83 16.48 3.25
C GLU A 210 -10.72 16.82 2.24
N SER A 211 -9.68 17.52 2.70
CA SER A 211 -8.61 18.04 1.82
C SER A 211 -7.31 17.26 1.96
N ILE A 212 -6.78 16.77 0.84
CA ILE A 212 -5.52 16.04 0.76
C ILE A 212 -4.38 16.96 0.31
N ASN A 213 -3.31 17.00 1.10
CA ASN A 213 -2.12 17.83 0.84
C ASN A 213 -1.06 17.06 0.05
N LEU A 214 -0.94 17.38 -1.23
CA LEU A 214 0.03 16.84 -2.19
C LEU A 214 1.23 17.78 -2.32
N GLY A 215 2.04 17.83 -1.25
CA GLY A 215 3.28 18.63 -1.17
C GLY A 215 3.03 20.14 -1.05
N LYS A 216 2.67 20.78 -2.15
CA LYS A 216 2.28 22.21 -2.24
C LYS A 216 1.01 22.44 -3.06
N ILE A 217 0.29 21.37 -3.41
CA ILE A 217 -1.08 21.42 -3.91
C ILE A 217 -2.00 20.83 -2.84
N SER A 218 -3.15 21.44 -2.60
CA SER A 218 -4.24 20.84 -1.81
C SER A 218 -5.39 20.49 -2.73
N VAL A 219 -6.00 19.32 -2.56
CA VAL A 219 -7.14 18.85 -3.37
C VAL A 219 -8.28 18.43 -2.46
N THR A 220 -9.49 18.90 -2.76
CA THR A 220 -10.74 18.53 -2.08
C THR A 220 -11.78 18.19 -3.15
N VAL A 221 -12.52 17.10 -2.98
CA VAL A 221 -13.66 16.78 -3.85
C VAL A 221 -14.94 17.08 -3.11
N HIS A 222 -15.77 17.96 -3.66
CA HIS A 222 -17.09 18.30 -3.14
C HIS A 222 -18.17 17.59 -3.95
N LYS A 223 -19.18 17.03 -3.29
CA LYS A 223 -20.36 16.46 -3.97
C LYS A 223 -21.44 17.53 -4.15
N THR A 224 -21.81 17.83 -5.39
CA THR A 224 -22.95 18.71 -5.68
C THR A 224 -24.27 17.94 -5.49
N PRO A 225 -25.37 18.58 -5.07
CA PRO A 225 -26.70 17.97 -5.11
C PRO A 225 -27.03 17.55 -6.55
N ALA A 226 -27.27 16.24 -6.75
CA ALA A 226 -27.34 15.65 -8.08
C ALA A 226 -28.57 16.11 -8.87
N SER A 227 -28.36 16.39 -10.16
CA SER A 227 -29.44 16.38 -11.15
C SER A 227 -29.69 14.96 -11.69
N ASN A 228 -30.83 14.72 -12.34
CA ASN A 228 -31.23 13.36 -12.73
C ASN A 228 -30.20 12.69 -13.67
N ASN A 229 -29.75 11.50 -13.31
CA ASN A 229 -28.78 10.65 -14.04
C ASN A 229 -27.33 11.16 -14.16
N THR A 230 -26.91 12.21 -13.45
CA THR A 230 -25.48 12.57 -13.33
C THR A 230 -25.01 12.56 -11.87
N LEU A 231 -23.71 12.32 -11.69
CA LEU A 231 -23.00 12.57 -10.44
C LEU A 231 -22.14 13.82 -10.64
N ASP A 232 -22.72 14.95 -10.26
CA ASP A 232 -22.10 16.27 -10.38
C ASP A 232 -21.15 16.47 -9.18
N ILE A 233 -19.85 16.63 -9.44
CA ILE A 233 -18.82 16.89 -8.41
C ILE A 233 -18.01 18.13 -8.76
N THR A 234 -17.45 18.79 -7.73
CA THR A 234 -16.49 19.88 -7.90
C THR A 234 -15.16 19.47 -7.30
N ILE A 235 -14.12 19.38 -8.13
CA ILE A 235 -12.75 19.25 -7.64
C ILE A 235 -12.22 20.65 -7.35
N SER A 236 -12.04 20.96 -6.08
CA SER A 236 -11.31 22.14 -5.61
C SER A 236 -9.82 21.82 -5.57
N ILE A 237 -9.00 22.66 -6.21
CA ILE A 237 -7.54 22.54 -6.15
C ILE A 237 -6.94 23.89 -5.75
N GLU A 238 -6.11 23.90 -4.71
CA GLU A 238 -5.41 25.08 -4.20
C GLU A 238 -3.90 24.96 -4.43
N ASN A 239 -3.30 25.99 -4.99
CA ASN A 239 -1.89 26.03 -5.34
C ASN A 239 -1.09 26.86 -4.34
N HIS A 240 -0.34 26.19 -3.46
CA HIS A 240 0.56 26.82 -2.48
C HIS A 240 2.01 26.95 -2.98
N HIS A 241 2.27 26.76 -4.27
CA HIS A 241 3.55 27.13 -4.90
C HIS A 241 3.60 28.63 -5.24
N THR A 242 4.82 29.12 -5.42
CA THR A 242 5.11 30.44 -6.02
C THR A 242 5.07 30.45 -7.56
N VAL A 243 4.68 29.33 -8.19
CA VAL A 243 4.60 29.15 -9.65
C VAL A 243 3.26 28.54 -10.05
N THR A 244 2.79 28.84 -11.25
CA THR A 244 1.53 28.32 -11.81
C THR A 244 1.57 26.80 -11.91
N TYR A 245 0.58 26.12 -11.34
CA TYR A 245 0.42 24.68 -11.44
C TYR A 245 -0.43 24.32 -12.67
N ALA A 246 -0.06 23.23 -13.36
CA ALA A 246 -0.76 22.74 -14.54
C ALA A 246 -1.42 21.38 -14.25
N LEU A 247 -2.74 21.40 -14.09
CA LEU A 247 -3.57 20.19 -14.08
C LEU A 247 -3.81 19.72 -15.53
N ASN A 248 -3.97 18.42 -15.72
CA ASN A 248 -4.11 17.75 -17.02
C ASN A 248 -2.86 17.95 -17.90
N ASN A 249 -1.72 17.48 -17.37
CA ASN A 249 -0.43 17.40 -18.03
C ASN A 249 0.01 15.92 -18.15
N TYR A 250 0.96 15.60 -19.04
CA TYR A 250 1.30 14.23 -19.50
C TYR A 250 1.49 13.14 -18.42
N ASN A 251 1.88 13.51 -17.19
CA ASN A 251 2.13 12.57 -16.09
C ASN A 251 0.91 12.36 -15.17
N GLN A 252 -0.20 13.05 -15.39
CA GLN A 252 -1.40 12.96 -14.57
C GLN A 252 -2.44 12.05 -15.22
N ARG A 253 -3.19 11.32 -14.38
CA ARG A 253 -4.27 10.42 -14.81
C ARG A 253 -5.43 10.51 -13.82
N PHE A 254 -6.64 10.37 -14.34
CA PHE A 254 -7.88 10.51 -13.59
C PHE A 254 -8.81 9.32 -13.92
N TYR A 255 -9.32 8.66 -12.89
CA TYR A 255 -10.24 7.53 -13.06
C TYR A 255 -11.40 7.60 -12.09
N LEU A 256 -12.55 7.09 -12.52
CA LEU A 256 -13.71 6.81 -11.69
C LEU A 256 -13.80 5.29 -11.53
N ALA A 257 -13.51 4.76 -10.35
CA ALA A 257 -13.68 3.34 -10.05
C ALA A 257 -14.92 3.10 -9.18
N ASN A 258 -15.48 1.88 -9.27
CA ASN A 258 -16.39 1.33 -8.27
C ASN A 258 -15.66 0.26 -7.41
N GLU A 259 -16.35 -0.29 -6.41
CA GLU A 259 -15.76 -1.31 -5.51
C GLU A 259 -15.37 -2.63 -6.22
N LEU A 260 -15.83 -2.85 -7.45
CA LEU A 260 -15.52 -4.03 -8.27
C LEU A 260 -14.37 -3.77 -9.26
N ILE A 261 -13.59 -2.70 -9.07
CA ILE A 261 -12.39 -2.35 -9.87
C ILE A 261 -12.75 -1.95 -11.33
N CYS A 262 -14.04 -1.76 -11.65
CA CYS A 262 -14.44 -1.19 -12.94
C CYS A 262 -14.07 0.29 -12.97
N SER A 263 -12.95 0.63 -13.62
CA SER A 263 -12.46 2.00 -13.77
C SER A 263 -12.86 2.59 -15.12
N LEU A 264 -13.54 3.74 -15.08
CA LEU A 264 -13.79 4.60 -16.24
C LEU A 264 -12.75 5.73 -16.20
N PRO A 265 -11.75 5.74 -17.11
CA PRO A 265 -10.82 6.86 -17.21
C PRO A 265 -11.55 8.10 -17.72
N PHE A 266 -11.13 9.27 -17.25
CA PHE A 266 -11.54 10.54 -17.83
C PHE A 266 -10.36 11.51 -17.97
N SER A 267 -10.57 12.56 -18.73
CA SER A 267 -9.58 13.61 -19.02
C SER A 267 -10.29 14.95 -19.10
N PHE A 268 -9.59 16.03 -18.78
CA PHE A 268 -10.07 17.37 -19.07
C PHE A 268 -9.76 17.70 -20.54
N ASP A 269 -10.60 18.48 -21.22
CA ASP A 269 -10.41 18.81 -22.65
C ASP A 269 -9.14 19.64 -22.95
N LYS A 270 -8.55 20.23 -21.91
CA LYS A 270 -7.40 21.14 -21.97
C LYS A 270 -6.62 21.11 -20.66
N THR A 271 -5.36 21.54 -20.70
CA THR A 271 -4.58 21.85 -19.49
C THR A 271 -5.27 22.95 -18.69
N ILE A 272 -5.43 22.76 -17.38
CA ILE A 272 -6.04 23.75 -16.48
C ILE A 272 -4.94 24.36 -15.61
N LEU A 273 -4.64 25.63 -15.88
CA LEU A 273 -3.67 26.41 -15.09
C LEU A 273 -4.31 26.91 -13.77
N ILE A 274 -3.54 26.88 -12.69
CA ILE A 274 -3.90 27.34 -11.35
C ILE A 274 -2.77 28.25 -10.86
N GLU A 275 -3.07 29.53 -10.66
CA GLU A 275 -2.03 30.54 -10.40
C GLU A 275 -1.46 30.45 -8.97
N PRO A 276 -0.26 31.02 -8.72
CA PRO A 276 0.38 31.00 -7.40
C PRO A 276 -0.52 31.53 -6.29
N SER A 277 -0.63 30.82 -5.18
CA SER A 277 -1.47 31.17 -4.02
C SER A 277 -2.96 31.35 -4.36
N THR A 278 -3.48 30.59 -5.33
CA THR A 278 -4.91 30.61 -5.71
C THR A 278 -5.59 29.26 -5.57
N LYS A 279 -6.90 29.29 -5.31
CA LYS A 279 -7.81 28.15 -5.43
C LYS A 279 -8.54 28.19 -6.77
N LYS A 280 -8.77 27.03 -7.38
CA LYS A 280 -9.58 26.85 -8.59
C LYS A 280 -10.53 25.66 -8.44
N ASP A 281 -11.78 25.91 -8.76
CA ASP A 281 -12.86 24.91 -8.72
C ASP A 281 -13.18 24.40 -10.13
N ILE A 282 -13.29 23.08 -10.26
CA ILE A 282 -13.48 22.40 -11.54
C ILE A 282 -14.66 21.46 -11.42
N MET A 283 -15.78 21.83 -12.03
CA MET A 283 -16.98 21.00 -12.08
C MET A 283 -16.80 19.85 -13.08
N LEU A 284 -17.27 18.67 -12.69
CA LEU A 284 -17.30 17.46 -13.50
C LEU A 284 -18.69 16.83 -13.41
N ASN A 285 -19.34 16.69 -14.56
CA ASN A 285 -20.64 16.05 -14.68
C ASN A 285 -20.40 14.59 -15.11
N LEU A 286 -20.44 13.67 -14.15
CA LEU A 286 -20.01 12.29 -14.36
C LEU A 286 -21.22 11.37 -14.58
N PRO A 287 -21.08 10.26 -15.35
CA PRO A 287 -22.18 9.32 -15.53
C PRO A 287 -22.58 8.69 -14.19
N TYR A 288 -23.85 8.80 -13.81
CA TYR A 288 -24.34 8.18 -12.58
C TYR A 288 -24.34 6.66 -12.71
N LEU A 289 -23.70 5.99 -11.75
CA LEU A 289 -23.66 4.53 -11.63
C LEU A 289 -24.53 4.12 -10.44
N GLU A 290 -25.64 3.42 -10.69
CA GLU A 290 -26.53 2.95 -9.63
C GLU A 290 -25.79 2.08 -8.61
N ASN A 291 -26.00 2.37 -7.32
CA ASN A 291 -25.42 1.65 -6.18
C ASN A 291 -23.88 1.57 -6.16
N ALA A 292 -23.18 2.40 -6.94
CA ALA A 292 -21.72 2.47 -6.92
C ALA A 292 -21.21 3.49 -5.90
N HIS A 293 -20.24 3.08 -5.09
CA HIS A 293 -19.30 4.01 -4.49
C HIS A 293 -18.42 4.58 -5.60
N LEU A 294 -18.52 5.89 -5.89
CA LEU A 294 -17.58 6.56 -6.78
C LEU A 294 -16.23 6.69 -6.06
N ARG A 295 -15.16 6.31 -6.75
CA ARG A 295 -13.77 6.50 -6.32
C ARG A 295 -13.02 7.32 -7.35
N LEU A 296 -12.52 8.50 -6.98
CA LEU A 296 -11.65 9.32 -7.82
C LEU A 296 -10.18 8.96 -7.55
N ASP A 297 -9.53 8.32 -8.53
CA ASP A 297 -8.07 8.19 -8.54
C ASP A 297 -7.45 9.42 -9.21
N PHE A 298 -6.45 10.04 -8.57
CA PHE A 298 -5.62 11.09 -9.16
C PHE A 298 -4.14 10.79 -8.92
N ILE A 299 -3.36 10.73 -10.01
CA ILE A 299 -1.91 10.49 -9.95
C ILE A 299 -1.16 11.79 -10.26
N CYS A 300 -0.25 12.21 -9.38
CA CYS A 300 0.67 13.33 -9.61
C CYS A 300 2.02 13.10 -8.92
N ASP A 301 3.13 13.41 -9.60
CA ASP A 301 4.52 13.36 -9.07
C ASP A 301 4.88 12.11 -8.25
N LYS A 302 4.39 10.95 -8.71
CA LYS A 302 4.42 9.66 -8.00
C LYS A 302 3.71 9.70 -6.65
N THR A 303 2.40 9.98 -6.67
CA THR A 303 1.49 9.94 -5.53
C THR A 303 0.08 9.72 -6.09
N LYS A 304 -0.60 8.68 -5.61
CA LYS A 304 -1.93 8.25 -6.06
C LYS A 304 -2.94 8.61 -4.99
N MET A 305 -3.51 9.79 -5.11
CA MET A 305 -4.64 10.21 -4.30
C MET A 305 -5.87 9.38 -4.69
N ILE A 306 -6.63 8.92 -3.70
CA ILE A 306 -7.89 8.19 -3.89
C ILE A 306 -8.91 8.84 -2.94
N ILE A 307 -10.08 9.21 -3.47
CA ILE A 307 -11.21 9.81 -2.73
C ILE A 307 -12.49 9.07 -3.08
#